data_AF-A0A7J6T6F3-F1
#
_entry.id   AF-A0A7J6T6F3-F1
#
_cell.length_a   1.000
_cell.length_b   1.000
_cell.length_c   1.000
_cell.angle_alpha   90.00
_cell.angle_beta   90.00
_cell.angle_gamma   90.00
#
_symmetry.space_group_name_H-M   'P 1'
#
loop_
_entity.id
_entity.type
_entity.pdbx_description
1 polymer ?
#
loop_
_entity_poly.entity_id
_entity_poly.type
_entity_poly.pdbx_seq_one_letter_code
_entity_poly.pdbx_strand_id
1 'polypeptide(L)'
;MYNWSTLDADWRERNSAILSLPRGAGYWMWKPFVILDTLLDESLPWFSSVVLYLDAGNHYIANPRGVVGRALLHTDVAAPLLKCCLESDWAKRDAIRLLAPAEPPAIVDRPQNAAYFLIFRKTPVAVDFVRRWLRACEDYRVVTDHDNVEGYPNYPTFTRHVHDQTAFSILFKLSGFTPFDLDEAHRVMNLSRWRD
;
A
#
# COMPACT_ATOMS: atom_id res chain seq x y z
N MET A 1 -7.68 18.19 7.01
CA MET A 1 -6.52 17.50 7.65
C MET A 1 -7.10 16.34 8.43
N TYR A 2 -6.70 15.10 8.11
CA TYR A 2 -7.24 13.90 8.74
C TYR A 2 -6.69 13.74 10.17
N ASN A 3 -7.54 13.31 11.10
CA ASN A 3 -7.14 12.89 12.44
C ASN A 3 -8.04 11.72 12.90
N TRP A 4 -7.82 11.22 14.12
CA TRP A 4 -8.57 10.08 14.68
C TRP A 4 -10.10 10.24 14.63
N SER A 5 -10.60 11.46 14.79
CA SER A 5 -12.05 11.76 14.76
C SER A 5 -12.63 11.80 13.34
N THR A 6 -11.77 11.90 12.32
CA THR A 6 -12.17 11.87 10.90
C THR A 6 -12.51 10.47 10.43
N LEU A 7 -11.99 9.44 11.09
CA LEU A 7 -12.27 8.06 10.74
C LEU A 7 -13.68 7.68 11.21
N ASP A 8 -14.43 6.99 10.36
CA ASP A 8 -15.78 6.51 10.65
C ASP A 8 -15.85 5.74 11.97
N ALA A 9 -16.83 6.06 12.81
CA ALA A 9 -16.92 5.52 14.17
C ALA A 9 -17.13 4.01 14.18
N ASP A 10 -18.03 3.51 13.34
CA ASP A 10 -18.35 2.08 13.25
C ASP A 10 -17.17 1.29 12.67
N TRP A 11 -16.44 1.86 11.72
CA TRP A 11 -15.20 1.29 11.21
C TRP A 11 -14.12 1.22 12.29
N ARG A 12 -13.95 2.27 13.09
CA ARG A 12 -12.99 2.29 14.20
C ARG A 12 -13.30 1.25 15.26
N GLU A 13 -14.57 1.11 15.64
CA GLU A 13 -15.00 0.15 16.65
C GLU A 13 -14.74 -1.29 16.19
N ARG A 14 -15.17 -1.64 14.98
CA ARG A 14 -14.98 -2.98 14.39
C ARG A 14 -13.51 -3.36 14.24
N ASN A 15 -12.64 -2.38 14.00
CA ASN A 15 -11.21 -2.59 13.79
C ASN A 15 -10.34 -2.21 15.01
N SER A 16 -10.96 -2.01 16.17
CA SER A 16 -10.29 -1.54 17.40
C SER A 16 -9.14 -2.44 17.86
N ALA A 17 -9.25 -3.76 17.63
CA ALA A 17 -8.21 -4.72 17.97
C ALA A 17 -6.88 -4.44 17.25
N ILE A 18 -6.93 -4.04 15.98
CA ILE A 18 -5.73 -3.64 15.22
C ILE A 18 -5.38 -2.18 15.53
N LEU A 19 -6.36 -1.27 15.52
CA LEU A 19 -6.11 0.17 15.70
C LEU A 19 -5.53 0.57 17.06
N SER A 20 -5.76 -0.24 18.09
CA SER A 20 -5.19 -0.02 19.42
C SER A 20 -3.70 -0.38 19.52
N LEU A 21 -3.14 -1.05 18.50
CA LEU A 21 -1.74 -1.47 18.49
C LEU A 21 -0.81 -0.29 18.18
N PRO A 22 0.33 -0.14 18.89
CA PRO A 22 1.15 1.07 18.82
C PRO A 22 1.91 1.20 17.49
N ARG A 23 2.28 0.09 16.86
CA ARG A 23 3.03 0.11 15.59
C ARG A 23 2.19 0.77 14.52
N GLY A 24 2.71 1.83 13.89
CA GLY A 24 2.03 2.54 12.81
C GLY A 24 0.67 3.13 13.17
N ALA A 25 0.38 3.32 14.47
CA ALA A 25 -0.95 3.68 14.98
C ALA A 25 -2.05 2.74 14.45
N GLY A 26 -1.85 1.43 14.59
CA GLY A 26 -2.74 0.41 14.06
C GLY A 26 -2.27 -0.19 12.72
N TYR A 27 -0.98 -0.51 12.63
CA TYR A 27 -0.35 -1.14 11.46
C TYR A 27 -0.65 -0.42 10.14
N TRP A 28 -0.77 0.91 10.18
CA TRP A 28 -1.11 1.76 9.04
C TRP A 28 -2.42 1.39 8.32
N MET A 29 -3.31 0.58 8.93
CA MET A 29 -4.60 0.22 8.34
C MET A 29 -5.50 1.44 8.08
N TRP A 30 -5.30 2.54 8.81
CA TRP A 30 -5.96 3.82 8.56
C TRP A 30 -5.55 4.49 7.23
N LYS A 31 -4.38 4.14 6.67
CA LYS A 31 -3.84 4.73 5.43
C LYS A 31 -4.76 4.49 4.23
N PRO A 32 -5.15 3.25 3.87
CA PRO A 32 -6.09 3.02 2.78
C PRO A 32 -7.47 3.64 3.05
N PHE A 33 -7.90 3.75 4.31
CA PHE A 33 -9.16 4.43 4.65
C PHE A 33 -9.12 5.90 4.21
N VAL A 34 -8.08 6.62 4.62
CA VAL A 34 -7.92 8.05 4.29
C VAL A 34 -7.80 8.28 2.78
N ILE A 35 -7.05 7.42 2.09
CA ILE A 35 -6.92 7.49 0.62
C ILE A 35 -8.27 7.22 -0.05
N LEU A 36 -9.03 6.24 0.43
CA LEU A 36 -10.35 5.91 -0.10
C LEU A 36 -11.32 7.07 0.10
N ASP A 37 -11.38 7.63 1.31
CA ASP A 37 -12.23 8.78 1.63
C ASP A 37 -11.90 9.97 0.72
N THR A 38 -10.61 10.27 0.54
CA THR A 38 -10.17 11.33 -0.39
C THR A 38 -10.61 11.03 -1.84
N LEU A 39 -10.45 9.79 -2.31
CA LEU A 39 -10.88 9.41 -3.67
C LEU A 39 -12.40 9.49 -3.85
N LEU A 40 -13.18 9.33 -2.78
CA LEU A 40 -14.64 9.40 -2.82
C LEU A 40 -15.20 10.83 -2.72
N ASP A 41 -14.37 11.81 -2.36
CA ASP A 41 -14.77 13.22 -2.32
C ASP A 41 -15.40 13.65 -3.67
N GLU A 42 -16.67 14.04 -3.63
CA GLU A 42 -17.47 14.42 -4.79
C GLU A 42 -16.91 15.67 -5.50
N SER A 43 -16.13 16.51 -4.81
CA SER A 43 -15.49 17.67 -5.40
C SER A 43 -14.33 17.32 -6.34
N LEU A 44 -13.85 16.07 -6.33
CA LEU A 44 -12.83 15.58 -7.25
C LEU A 44 -13.46 15.04 -8.53
N PRO A 45 -13.25 15.68 -9.70
CA PRO A 45 -13.72 15.15 -10.98
C PRO A 45 -13.16 13.76 -11.28
N TRP A 46 -14.04 12.86 -11.77
CA TRP A 46 -13.63 11.56 -12.28
C TRP A 46 -12.68 11.69 -13.48
N PHE A 47 -11.81 10.70 -13.65
CA PHE A 47 -10.87 10.52 -14.76
C PHE A 47 -9.77 11.59 -14.92
N SER A 48 -9.87 12.71 -14.23
CA SER A 48 -8.92 13.84 -14.33
C SER A 48 -8.27 14.21 -13.00
N SER A 49 -8.90 13.91 -11.87
CA SER A 49 -8.28 14.12 -10.56
C SER A 49 -7.22 13.08 -10.26
N VAL A 50 -6.15 13.52 -9.61
CA VAL A 50 -5.09 12.66 -9.10
C VAL A 50 -4.91 12.91 -7.60
N VAL A 51 -4.96 11.83 -6.82
CA VAL A 51 -4.63 11.82 -5.40
C VAL A 51 -3.19 11.33 -5.26
N LEU A 52 -2.35 12.14 -4.62
CA LEU A 52 -0.98 11.77 -4.26
C LEU A 52 -0.92 11.55 -2.76
N TYR A 53 -0.40 10.40 -2.35
CA TYR A 53 -0.09 10.11 -0.97
C TYR A 53 1.42 10.02 -0.79
N LEU A 54 1.92 10.67 0.27
CA LEU A 54 3.30 10.62 0.71
C LEU A 54 3.30 10.43 2.22
N ASP A 55 4.02 9.41 2.71
CA ASP A 55 4.18 9.22 4.15
C ASP A 55 4.73 10.49 4.81
N ALA A 56 4.20 10.87 5.97
CA ALA A 56 4.55 12.13 6.66
C ALA A 56 6.03 12.21 7.07
N GLY A 57 6.73 11.07 7.11
CA GLY A 57 8.17 11.00 7.30
C GLY A 57 8.95 11.26 6.01
N ASN A 58 8.36 11.75 4.93
CA ASN A 58 9.03 12.05 3.67
C ASN A 58 8.64 13.46 3.22
N HIS A 59 9.42 14.05 2.31
CA HIS A 59 9.11 15.39 1.78
C HIS A 59 9.44 15.50 0.30
N TYR A 60 8.69 16.35 -0.40
CA TYR A 60 8.99 16.68 -1.79
C TYR A 60 10.22 17.60 -1.87
N ILE A 61 11.09 17.33 -2.84
CA ILE A 61 12.28 18.13 -3.17
C ILE A 61 12.18 18.77 -4.55
N ALA A 62 11.18 18.39 -5.36
CA ALA A 62 10.88 18.99 -6.64
C ALA A 62 9.38 18.82 -6.98
N ASN A 63 8.93 19.46 -8.07
CA ASN A 63 7.55 19.35 -8.54
C ASN A 63 7.24 17.92 -9.05
N PRO A 64 6.30 17.18 -8.43
CA PRO A 64 6.04 15.79 -8.79
C PRO A 64 5.23 15.62 -10.08
N ARG A 65 4.62 16.69 -10.64
CA ARG A 65 3.67 16.60 -11.76
C ARG A 65 4.22 15.86 -12.97
N GLY A 66 5.51 16.04 -13.29
CA GLY A 66 6.15 15.35 -14.41
C GLY A 66 6.23 13.83 -14.20
N VAL A 67 6.63 13.40 -13.00
CA VAL A 67 6.70 11.97 -12.63
C VAL A 67 5.28 11.38 -12.60
N VAL A 68 4.33 12.10 -12.01
CA VAL A 68 2.92 11.69 -11.91
C VAL A 68 2.29 11.50 -13.30
N GLY A 69 2.51 12.44 -14.21
CA GLY A 69 2.00 12.36 -15.57
C GLY A 69 2.54 11.13 -16.32
N ARG A 70 3.83 10.82 -16.18
CA ARG A 70 4.44 9.63 -16.79
C ARG A 70 3.95 8.33 -16.15
N ALA A 71 3.88 8.28 -14.81
CA ALA A 71 3.46 7.11 -14.07
C ALA A 71 2.02 6.68 -14.42
N LEU A 72 1.15 7.63 -14.75
CA LEU A 72 -0.26 7.36 -15.07
C LEU A 72 -0.55 7.20 -16.59
N LEU A 73 0.47 7.08 -17.44
CA LEU A 73 0.26 6.92 -18.90
C LEU A 73 -0.46 5.61 -19.25
N HIS A 74 -0.19 4.54 -18.51
CA HIS A 74 -0.66 3.19 -18.81
C HIS A 74 -1.33 2.49 -17.62
N THR A 75 -1.60 3.24 -16.55
CA THR A 75 -2.26 2.73 -15.34
C THR A 75 -2.97 3.84 -14.58
N ASP A 76 -3.90 3.48 -13.71
CA ASP A 76 -4.61 4.42 -12.84
C ASP A 76 -4.07 4.43 -11.40
N VAL A 77 -3.26 3.44 -11.04
CA VAL A 77 -2.61 3.35 -9.73
C VAL A 77 -1.13 3.08 -9.97
N ALA A 78 -0.26 3.90 -9.41
CA ALA A 78 1.17 3.77 -9.59
C ALA A 78 1.92 3.88 -8.26
N ALA A 79 2.98 3.09 -8.13
CA ALA A 79 3.86 3.04 -6.98
C ALA A 79 5.31 2.73 -7.42
N PRO A 80 6.33 3.15 -6.66
CA PRO A 80 7.72 2.81 -6.94
C PRO A 80 8.00 1.31 -6.78
N LEU A 81 8.79 0.72 -7.68
CA LEU A 81 9.23 -0.67 -7.57
C LEU A 81 10.48 -0.79 -6.69
N LEU A 82 10.40 -1.58 -5.62
CA LEU A 82 11.52 -1.86 -4.71
C LEU A 82 12.33 -3.07 -5.22
N LYS A 83 13.19 -2.84 -6.22
CA LYS A 83 13.93 -3.89 -6.97
C LYS A 83 14.64 -4.95 -6.10
N CYS A 84 15.05 -4.61 -4.87
CA CYS A 84 15.76 -5.50 -3.95
C CYS A 84 14.86 -6.28 -2.97
N CYS A 85 13.54 -6.06 -2.98
CA CYS A 85 12.65 -6.59 -1.96
C CYS A 85 11.64 -7.57 -2.57
N LEU A 86 11.92 -8.88 -2.65
CA LEU A 86 10.94 -9.85 -3.15
C LEU A 86 9.75 -10.01 -2.20
N GLU A 87 8.58 -10.44 -2.70
CA GLU A 87 7.45 -10.78 -1.83
C GLU A 87 7.81 -11.89 -0.86
N SER A 88 8.44 -12.97 -1.32
CA SER A 88 8.87 -14.08 -0.46
C SER A 88 9.77 -13.66 0.71
N ASP A 89 10.56 -12.61 0.52
CA ASP A 89 11.52 -12.11 1.52
C ASP A 89 10.88 -11.09 2.49
N TRP A 90 9.87 -10.35 2.03
CA TRP A 90 9.32 -9.18 2.77
C TRP A 90 7.83 -9.30 3.13
N ALA A 91 7.15 -10.35 2.69
CA ALA A 91 5.76 -10.63 3.02
C ALA A 91 5.66 -11.91 3.86
N LYS A 92 4.94 -11.80 4.98
CA LYS A 92 4.57 -12.96 5.77
C LYS A 92 3.71 -13.89 4.91
N ARG A 93 3.97 -15.18 4.96
CA ARG A 93 3.36 -16.14 4.03
C ARG A 93 1.85 -16.25 4.18
N ASP A 94 1.29 -16.08 5.39
CA ASP A 94 -0.16 -15.98 5.58
C ASP A 94 -0.77 -14.87 4.72
N ALA A 95 -0.15 -13.69 4.64
CA ALA A 95 -0.61 -12.60 3.80
C ALA A 95 -0.60 -12.99 2.31
N ILE A 96 0.45 -13.68 1.86
CA ILE A 96 0.54 -14.21 0.49
C ILE A 96 -0.57 -15.25 0.24
N ARG A 97 -0.74 -16.23 1.15
CA ARG A 97 -1.74 -17.30 1.04
C ARG A 97 -3.17 -16.77 1.01
N LEU A 98 -3.47 -15.75 1.80
CA LEU A 98 -4.81 -15.17 1.89
C LEU A 98 -5.13 -14.28 0.69
N LEU A 99 -4.15 -13.57 0.12
CA LEU A 99 -4.37 -12.64 -0.99
C LEU A 99 -4.11 -13.26 -2.37
N ALA A 100 -3.19 -14.23 -2.47
CA ALA A 100 -2.82 -14.94 -3.67
C ALA A 100 -2.63 -16.46 -3.36
N PRO A 101 -3.71 -17.22 -3.14
CA PRO A 101 -3.65 -18.61 -2.65
C PRO A 101 -2.86 -19.59 -3.54
N ALA A 102 -2.69 -19.29 -4.82
CA ALA A 102 -1.88 -20.12 -5.72
C ALA A 102 -0.36 -19.85 -5.63
N GLU A 103 0.05 -18.86 -4.83
CA GLU A 103 1.45 -18.41 -4.70
C GLU A 103 2.18 -18.28 -6.06
N PRO A 104 1.59 -17.63 -7.07
CA PRO A 104 2.18 -17.65 -8.41
C PRO A 104 3.55 -16.95 -8.40
N PRO A 105 4.55 -17.41 -9.18
CA PRO A 105 5.86 -16.76 -9.31
C PRO A 105 5.78 -15.29 -9.72
N ALA A 106 4.72 -14.89 -10.43
CA ALA A 106 4.42 -13.50 -10.77
C ALA A 106 4.13 -12.60 -9.54
N ILE A 107 3.92 -13.19 -8.37
CA ILE A 107 3.80 -12.52 -7.08
C ILE A 107 5.03 -12.82 -6.23
N VAL A 108 5.25 -14.09 -5.88
CA VAL A 108 6.21 -14.49 -4.83
C VAL A 108 7.66 -14.14 -5.19
N ASP A 109 8.04 -14.35 -6.44
CA ASP A 109 9.39 -14.09 -6.95
C ASP A 109 9.53 -12.69 -7.57
N ARG A 110 8.58 -11.79 -7.28
CA ARG A 110 8.59 -10.42 -7.81
C ARG A 110 8.82 -9.38 -6.73
N PRO A 111 9.53 -8.27 -7.05
CA PRO A 111 9.79 -7.24 -6.08
C PRO A 111 8.51 -6.55 -5.56
N GLN A 112 8.57 -6.00 -4.35
CA GLN A 112 7.54 -5.22 -3.69
C GLN A 112 7.31 -3.89 -4.42
N ASN A 113 6.09 -3.39 -4.34
CA ASN A 113 5.76 -2.01 -4.64
C ASN A 113 5.72 -1.20 -3.34
N ALA A 114 6.34 -0.03 -3.34
CA ALA A 114 6.47 0.78 -2.14
C ALA A 114 5.15 1.48 -1.77
N ALA A 115 4.74 1.39 -0.50
CA ALA A 115 3.50 2.02 -0.01
C ALA A 115 3.72 3.36 0.72
N TYR A 116 4.83 4.05 0.42
CA TYR A 116 5.17 5.36 1.00
C TYR A 116 4.98 6.55 0.06
N PHE A 117 4.95 6.32 -1.27
CA PHE A 117 4.68 7.33 -2.29
C PHE A 117 3.75 6.72 -3.34
N LEU A 118 2.48 7.10 -3.30
CA LEU A 118 1.41 6.45 -4.05
C LEU A 118 0.66 7.47 -4.90
N ILE A 119 0.26 7.05 -6.10
CA ILE A 119 -0.39 7.88 -7.10
C ILE A 119 -1.67 7.18 -7.55
N PHE A 120 -2.80 7.88 -7.45
CA PHE A 120 -4.10 7.36 -7.84
C PHE A 120 -4.81 8.36 -8.76
N ARG A 121 -5.13 7.96 -9.99
CA ARG A 121 -6.15 8.66 -10.80
C ARG A 121 -7.51 8.26 -10.26
N LYS A 122 -8.41 9.22 -10.03
CA LYS A 122 -9.78 8.92 -9.59
C LYS A 122 -10.54 8.22 -10.72
N THR A 123 -10.55 6.89 -10.68
CA THR A 123 -11.31 6.01 -11.57
C THR A 123 -12.01 4.91 -10.75
N PRO A 124 -13.05 4.25 -11.28
CA PRO A 124 -13.69 3.13 -10.59
C PRO A 124 -12.70 2.02 -10.21
N VAL A 125 -11.70 1.77 -11.07
CA VAL A 125 -10.66 0.76 -10.87
C VAL A 125 -9.74 1.14 -9.70
N ALA A 126 -9.31 2.39 -9.60
CA ALA A 126 -8.52 2.86 -8.46
C ALA A 126 -9.31 2.81 -7.15
N VAL A 127 -10.59 3.20 -7.16
CA VAL A 127 -11.47 3.12 -5.99
C VAL A 127 -11.67 1.68 -5.53
N ASP A 128 -11.95 0.75 -6.45
CA ASP A 128 -12.08 -0.68 -6.12
C ASP A 128 -10.78 -1.25 -5.54
N PHE A 129 -9.64 -0.90 -6.13
CA PHE A 129 -8.34 -1.31 -5.61
C PHE A 129 -8.12 -0.86 -4.16
N VAL A 130 -8.36 0.41 -3.84
CA VAL A 130 -8.17 0.92 -2.47
C VAL A 130 -9.19 0.28 -1.50
N ARG A 131 -10.42 -0.02 -1.95
CA ARG A 131 -11.39 -0.80 -1.13
C ARG A 131 -10.87 -2.20 -0.82
N ARG A 132 -10.30 -2.90 -1.79
CA ARG A 132 -9.71 -4.23 -1.59
C ARG A 132 -8.50 -4.16 -0.66
N TRP A 133 -7.66 -3.14 -0.82
CA TRP A 133 -6.52 -2.91 0.05
C TRP A 133 -6.95 -2.60 1.50
N LEU A 134 -7.96 -1.75 1.69
CA LEU A 134 -8.55 -1.49 3.01
C LEU A 134 -9.02 -2.80 3.66
N ARG A 135 -9.85 -3.58 2.96
CA ARG A 135 -10.35 -4.88 3.47
C ARG A 135 -9.24 -5.85 3.81
N ALA A 136 -8.17 -5.89 3.02
CA ALA A 136 -7.00 -6.73 3.32
C ALA A 136 -6.29 -6.28 4.60
N CYS A 137 -6.22 -4.97 4.86
CA CYS A 137 -5.61 -4.44 6.09
C CYS A 137 -6.49 -4.68 7.33
N GLU A 138 -7.79 -4.94 7.18
CA GLU A 138 -8.69 -5.31 8.29
C GLU A 138 -8.47 -6.75 8.79
N ASP A 139 -7.75 -7.60 8.04
CA ASP A 139 -7.38 -8.94 8.47
C ASP A 139 -6.04 -8.91 9.22
N TYR A 140 -6.08 -9.20 10.53
CA TYR A 140 -4.89 -9.20 11.38
C TYR A 140 -3.82 -10.18 10.89
N ARG A 141 -4.21 -11.29 10.25
CA ARG A 141 -3.27 -12.28 9.68
C ARG A 141 -2.49 -11.71 8.51
N VAL A 142 -3.08 -10.75 7.79
CA VAL A 142 -2.48 -10.10 6.62
C VAL A 142 -1.56 -8.95 7.02
N VAL A 143 -1.96 -8.11 7.98
CA VAL A 143 -1.27 -6.82 8.22
C VAL A 143 -0.37 -6.79 9.45
N THR A 144 -0.51 -7.73 10.39
CA THR A 144 0.21 -7.68 11.68
C THR A 144 1.40 -8.64 11.74
N ASP A 145 2.26 -8.42 12.75
CA ASP A 145 3.39 -9.30 13.07
C ASP A 145 2.98 -10.62 13.78
N HIS A 146 1.68 -10.94 13.88
CA HIS A 146 1.23 -12.22 14.43
C HIS A 146 1.84 -13.41 13.67
N ASP A 147 2.19 -14.48 14.38
CA ASP A 147 2.68 -15.73 13.77
C ASP A 147 1.72 -16.28 12.70
N ASN A 148 2.26 -17.03 11.74
CA ASN A 148 1.44 -17.71 10.73
C ASN A 148 0.48 -18.71 11.39
N VAL A 149 -0.78 -18.66 11.00
CA VAL A 149 -1.86 -19.53 11.46
C VAL A 149 -2.44 -20.40 10.33
N GLU A 150 -2.08 -20.15 9.08
CA GLU A 150 -2.57 -20.93 7.92
C GLU A 150 -1.84 -22.27 7.73
N GLY A 151 -0.96 -22.65 8.67
CA GLY A 151 -0.25 -23.93 8.65
C GLY A 151 0.96 -24.00 7.70
N TYR A 152 1.38 -22.86 7.15
CA TYR A 152 2.55 -22.76 6.27
C TYR A 152 3.64 -21.86 6.89
N PRO A 153 4.89 -22.35 7.04
CA PRO A 153 5.98 -21.50 7.48
C PRO A 153 6.34 -20.48 6.39
N ASN A 154 6.90 -19.34 6.81
CA ASN A 154 7.47 -18.37 5.89
C ASN A 154 8.52 -19.02 4.96
N TYR A 155 8.77 -18.40 3.80
CA TYR A 155 9.82 -18.88 2.90
C TYR A 155 11.20 -18.83 3.59
N PRO A 156 12.16 -19.69 3.20
CA PRO A 156 13.48 -19.71 3.80
C PRO A 156 14.24 -18.38 3.73
N THR A 157 13.92 -17.53 2.76
CA THR A 157 14.52 -16.21 2.54
C THR A 157 13.78 -15.07 3.24
N PHE A 158 12.70 -15.38 3.97
CA PHE A 158 11.91 -14.40 4.70
C PHE A 158 12.78 -13.63 5.71
N THR A 159 12.72 -12.31 5.61
CA THR A 159 13.46 -11.38 6.46
C THR A 159 12.54 -10.75 7.50
N ARG A 160 11.49 -10.06 7.06
CA ARG A 160 10.50 -9.43 7.94
C ARG A 160 9.25 -9.07 7.15
N HIS A 161 8.13 -8.89 7.85
CA HIS A 161 6.89 -8.44 7.25
C HIS A 161 6.83 -6.90 7.13
N VAL A 162 6.21 -6.40 6.06
CA VAL A 162 6.01 -4.95 5.79
C VAL A 162 4.53 -4.51 5.78
N HIS A 163 3.67 -5.28 6.46
CA HIS A 163 2.34 -4.84 6.91
C HIS A 163 1.42 -4.39 5.75
N ASP A 164 0.90 -3.16 5.79
CA ASP A 164 -0.01 -2.62 4.78
C ASP A 164 0.62 -2.59 3.37
N GLN A 165 1.95 -2.45 3.28
CA GLN A 165 2.67 -2.52 2.02
C GLN A 165 2.59 -3.91 1.39
N THR A 166 2.64 -4.99 2.18
CA THR A 166 2.46 -6.35 1.66
C THR A 166 1.08 -6.48 1.01
N ALA A 167 0.03 -6.05 1.71
CA ALA A 167 -1.34 -6.09 1.17
C ALA A 167 -1.46 -5.25 -0.12
N PHE A 168 -0.93 -4.03 -0.09
CA PHE A 168 -0.88 -3.13 -1.25
C PHE A 168 -0.19 -3.80 -2.44
N SER A 169 1.03 -4.28 -2.23
CA SER A 169 1.92 -4.76 -3.29
C SER A 169 1.39 -6.01 -3.99
N ILE A 170 0.85 -6.97 -3.23
CA ILE A 170 0.24 -8.18 -3.78
C ILE A 170 -1.01 -7.81 -4.60
N LEU A 171 -1.92 -7.02 -4.03
CA LEU A 171 -3.14 -6.61 -4.72
C LEU A 171 -2.84 -5.76 -5.96
N PHE A 172 -1.79 -4.94 -5.92
CA PHE A 172 -1.36 -4.08 -7.03
C PHE A 172 -0.99 -4.95 -8.25
N LYS A 173 -0.20 -6.00 -8.02
CA LYS A 173 0.19 -6.95 -9.05
C LYS A 173 -1.00 -7.76 -9.59
N LEU A 174 -1.87 -8.24 -8.69
CA LEU A 174 -3.08 -8.97 -9.08
C LEU A 174 -4.06 -8.11 -9.90
N SER A 175 -3.99 -6.79 -9.77
CA SER A 175 -4.82 -5.85 -10.54
C SER A 175 -4.20 -5.46 -11.88
N GLY A 176 -3.00 -5.95 -12.19
CA GLY A 176 -2.31 -5.66 -13.46
C GLY A 176 -1.76 -4.23 -13.57
N PHE A 177 -1.60 -3.52 -12.45
CA PHE A 177 -1.02 -2.18 -12.47
C PHE A 177 0.48 -2.21 -12.73
N THR A 178 0.99 -1.10 -13.29
CA THR A 178 2.39 -0.96 -13.67
C THR A 178 3.10 -0.04 -12.68
N PRO A 179 4.17 -0.50 -12.01
CA PRO A 179 4.94 0.38 -11.14
C PRO A 179 5.85 1.30 -11.96
N PHE A 180 6.38 2.34 -11.32
CA PHE A 180 7.39 3.21 -11.91
C PHE A 180 8.74 3.07 -11.19
N ASP A 181 9.78 3.64 -11.78
CA ASP A 181 11.14 3.44 -11.28
C ASP A 181 11.36 4.20 -9.95
N LEU A 182 12.03 3.54 -9.00
CA LEU A 182 12.37 4.10 -7.70
C LEU A 182 13.20 5.39 -7.81
N ASP A 183 14.10 5.46 -8.79
CA ASP A 183 14.93 6.66 -9.01
C ASP A 183 14.08 7.82 -9.51
N GLU A 184 12.98 7.57 -10.25
CA GLU A 184 12.04 8.63 -10.62
C GLU A 184 11.31 9.19 -9.40
N ALA A 185 10.93 8.33 -8.43
CA ALA A 185 10.37 8.78 -7.16
C ALA A 185 11.35 9.69 -6.42
N HIS A 186 12.61 9.24 -6.28
CA HIS A 186 13.63 9.95 -5.52
C HIS A 186 14.14 11.24 -6.19
N ARG A 187 13.80 11.50 -7.46
CA ARG A 187 14.02 12.82 -8.09
C ARG A 187 13.08 13.90 -7.56
N VAL A 188 11.93 13.52 -7.01
CA VAL A 188 10.89 14.47 -6.60
C VAL A 188 10.62 14.44 -5.10
N MET A 189 11.10 13.42 -4.38
CA MET A 189 10.94 13.30 -2.94
C MET A 189 12.16 12.66 -2.28
N ASN A 190 12.41 12.97 -1.01
CA ASN A 190 13.45 12.32 -0.19
C ASN A 190 12.84 11.54 0.98
N LEU A 191 13.40 10.36 1.22
CA LEU A 191 13.08 9.54 2.39
C LEU A 191 13.82 10.13 3.59
N SER A 192 13.08 10.52 4.63
CA SER A 192 13.70 11.18 5.78
C SER A 192 14.52 10.23 6.66
N ARG A 193 14.42 8.91 6.44
CA ARG A 193 15.11 7.87 7.24
C ARG A 193 15.57 6.69 6.38
N TRP A 194 16.50 6.94 5.46
CA TRP A 194 17.17 5.86 4.71
C TRP A 194 18.52 5.44 5.32
N ARG A 195 18.94 6.01 6.46
CA ARG A 195 20.31 5.88 7.00
C ARG A 195 20.42 5.90 8.54
N ASP A 196 19.47 5.30 9.25
CA ASP A 196 19.70 4.88 10.64
C ASP A 196 19.47 3.37 10.75
#